data_AF-A0A7C0Y0Y1-F1
#
_entry.id   AF-A0A7C0Y0Y1-F1
#
_cell.length_a   1.000
_cell.length_b   1.000
_cell.length_c   1.000
_cell.angle_alpha   90.00
_cell.angle_beta   90.00
_cell.angle_gamma   90.00
#
_symmetry.space_group_name_H-M   'P 1'
#
loop_
_entity.id
_entity.type
_entity.pdbx_description
1 polymer ?
#
loop_
_entity_poly.entity_id
_entity_poly.type
_entity_poly.pdbx_seq_one_letter_code
_entity_poly.pdbx_strand_id
1 'polypeptide(L)' 'MSMSRKFKEHRKVLNELGVKILDVYRFKDKEAIRGLYKGKVVMIELPRHREFISPDEFKEIVMESLKSKGRK' A
#
# COMPACT_ATOMS: atom_id res chain seq x y z
N MET A 1 -17.32 -9.64 -4.84
CA MET A 1 -16.35 -9.85 -3.73
C MET A 1 -16.71 -8.92 -2.58
N SER A 2 -16.75 -9.40 -1.33
CA SER A 2 -16.99 -8.50 -0.20
C SER A 2 -15.78 -7.59 0.05
N MET A 3 -16.02 -6.33 0.41
CA MET A 3 -15.01 -5.31 0.72
C MET A 3 -13.93 -5.83 1.70
N SER A 4 -14.36 -6.62 2.70
CA SER A 4 -13.46 -7.23 3.71
C SER A 4 -12.40 -8.16 3.10
N ARG A 5 -12.72 -8.85 2.00
CA ARG A 5 -11.79 -9.79 1.35
C ARG A 5 -10.66 -9.06 0.61
N LYS A 6 -10.99 -7.98 -0.11
CA LYS A 6 -10.00 -7.12 -0.79
C LYS A 6 -9.00 -6.50 0.18
N PHE A 7 -9.46 -5.95 1.31
CA PHE A 7 -8.55 -5.37 2.31
C PHE A 7 -7.59 -6.42 2.91
N LYS A 8 -8.04 -7.67 3.06
CA LYS A 8 -7.17 -8.78 3.50
C LYS A 8 -6.12 -9.10 2.45
N GLU A 9 -6.48 -9.09 1.17
CA GLU A 9 -5.55 -9.32 0.05
C GLU A 9 -4.50 -8.21 -0.04
N HIS A 10 -4.90 -6.93 0.04
CA HIS A 10 -3.94 -5.81 0.06
C HIS A 10 -2.99 -5.90 1.26
N ARG A 11 -3.49 -6.28 2.44
CA ARG A 11 -2.65 -6.50 3.61
C ARG A 11 -1.68 -7.66 3.41
N LYS A 12 -2.11 -8.74 2.75
CA LYS A 12 -1.25 -9.87 2.40
C LYS A 12 -0.12 -9.42 1.46
N VAL A 13 -0.44 -8.64 0.43
CA VAL A 13 0.55 -8.07 -0.50
C VAL A 13 1.60 -7.23 0.25
N LEU A 14 1.18 -6.34 1.15
CA LEU A 14 2.12 -5.55 1.96
C LEU A 14 3.02 -6.42 2.83
N ASN A 15 2.47 -7.44 3.46
CA ASN A 15 3.24 -8.39 4.27
C ASN A 15 4.24 -9.19 3.43
N GLU A 16 3.83 -9.69 2.25
CA GLU A 16 4.71 -10.41 1.30
C GLU A 16 5.86 -9.52 0.81
N LEU A 17 5.61 -8.22 0.66
CA LEU A 17 6.63 -7.23 0.30
C LEU A 17 7.45 -6.75 1.50
N GLY A 18 7.20 -7.24 2.72
CA GLY A 18 7.92 -6.86 3.93
C GLY A 18 7.58 -5.45 4.44
N VAL A 19 6.42 -4.92 4.07
CA VAL A 19 5.91 -3.61 4.53
C VAL A 19 4.96 -3.82 5.70
N LYS A 20 5.35 -3.34 6.88
CA LYS A 20 4.46 -3.30 8.06
C LYS A 20 3.66 -2.01 8.04
N ILE A 21 2.34 -2.09 8.03
CA ILE A 21 1.46 -0.92 8.10
C ILE A 21 1.61 -0.26 9.48
N LEU A 22 1.83 1.05 9.48
CA LEU A 22 1.78 1.89 10.68
C LEU A 22 0.45 2.64 10.73
N ASP A 23 0.15 3.41 9.69
CA ASP A 23 -1.06 4.23 9.58
C ASP A 23 -1.62 4.17 8.16
N VAL A 24 -2.93 4.43 8.03
CA VAL A 24 -3.61 4.59 6.75
C VAL A 24 -4.36 5.92 6.78
N TYR A 25 -4.04 6.82 5.85
CA TYR A 25 -4.70 8.09 5.67
C TYR A 25 -5.68 7.98 4.50
N ARG A 26 -6.95 8.33 4.75
CA ARG A 26 -7.99 8.34 3.73
C ARG A 26 -8.35 9.78 3.42
N PHE A 27 -8.08 10.21 2.19
CA PHE A 27 -8.46 11.51 1.66
C PHE A 27 -9.74 11.39 0.85
N LYS A 28 -10.26 12.50 0.32
CA LYS A 28 -11.49 12.52 -0.46
C LYS A 28 -11.42 11.63 -1.71
N ASP A 29 -10.30 11.68 -2.42
CA ASP A 29 -10.13 11.02 -3.73
C ASP A 29 -8.99 9.99 -3.75
N LYS A 30 -8.22 9.89 -2.65
CA LYS A 30 -7.01 9.06 -2.58
C LYS A 30 -6.77 8.46 -1.21
N GLU A 31 -5.85 7.52 -1.14
CA GLU A 31 -5.38 6.93 0.11
C GLU A 31 -3.85 6.99 0.18
N ALA A 32 -3.31 7.10 1.38
CA ALA A 32 -1.88 6.95 1.61
C ALA A 32 -1.64 5.97 2.75
N ILE A 33 -0.70 5.04 2.53
CA ILE A 33 -0.30 4.04 3.51
C ILE A 33 1.07 4.43 4.03
N ARG A 34 1.16 4.70 5.33
CA ARG A 34 2.42 4.86 6.04
C ARG A 34 2.85 3.49 6.53
N GLY A 35 3.99 3.03 6.05
CA GLY A 35 4.54 1.72 6.39
C GLY A 35 5.98 1.79 6.89
N LEU A 36 6.40 0.74 7.58
CA LEU A 36 7.80 0.46 7.87
C LEU A 36 8.30 -0.58 6.88
N TYR A 37 9.34 -0.24 6.12
CA TYR A 37 9.99 -1.13 5.17
C TYR A 37 11.51 -1.08 5.38
N LYS A 38 12.13 -2.22 5.68
CA LYS A 38 13.58 -2.33 5.95
C LYS A 38 14.09 -1.30 6.97
N GLY A 39 13.32 -1.07 8.04
CA GLY A 39 13.67 -0.11 9.10
C GLY A 39 13.47 1.37 8.73
N LYS A 40 13.05 1.69 7.51
CA LYS A 40 12.73 3.06 7.07
C LYS A 40 11.21 3.27 7.02
N VAL A 41 10.76 4.44 7.46
CA VAL A 41 9.37 4.85 7.27
C VAL A 41 9.16 5.24 5.82
N VAL A 42 8.22 4.60 5.16
CA VAL A 42 7.82 4.86 3.78
C VAL A 42 6.37 5.33 3.74
N MET A 43 6.07 6.18 2.76
CA MET A 43 4.71 6.62 2.47
C MET A 43 4.39 6.19 1.05
N ILE A 44 3.37 5.34 0.91
CA ILE A 44 2.88 4.79 -0.35
C ILE A 44 1.59 5.52 -0.67
N GLU A 45 1.58 6.30 -1.75
CA GLU A 45 0.39 7.00 -2.20
C GLU A 45 -0.36 6.14 -3.21
N LEU A 46 -1.65 5.95 -2.96
CA LEU A 46 -2.56 5.25 -3.86
C LEU A 46 -3.30 6.29 -4.69
N PRO A 47 -3.47 6.07 -6.01
CA PRO A 47 -4.16 7.03 -6.88
C PRO A 47 -5.66 7.16 -6.56
N ARG A 48 -6.23 6.18 -5.84
CA ARG A 48 -7.64 6.09 -5.44
C ARG A 48 -7.77 5.22 -4.19
N HIS A 49 -8.98 5.11 -3.62
CA HIS A 49 -9.22 4.18 -2.51
C HIS A 49 -8.89 2.75 -2.90
N ARG A 50 -8.23 2.02 -2.01
CA ARG A 50 -7.81 0.62 -2.25
C ARG A 50 -8.97 -0.31 -2.59
N GLU A 51 -10.20 0.01 -2.20
CA GLU A 51 -11.40 -0.76 -2.58
C GLU A 51 -11.63 -0.83 -4.11
N PHE A 52 -11.18 0.19 -4.84
CA PHE A 52 -11.25 0.29 -6.30
C PHE A 52 -9.99 -0.23 -7.00
N ILE A 53 -8.96 -0.67 -6.26
CA ILE A 53 -7.69 -1.15 -6.80
C ILE A 53 -7.65 -2.68 -6.70
N SER A 54 -7.29 -3.37 -7.78
CA SER A 54 -7.10 -4.82 -7.74
C SER A 54 -5.87 -5.19 -6.90
N PRO A 55 -5.77 -6.41 -6.36
CA PRO A 55 -4.57 -6.85 -5.63
C PRO A 55 -3.29 -6.74 -6.48
N ASP A 56 -3.36 -7.04 -7.78
CA ASP A 56 -2.23 -6.96 -8.71
C ASP A 56 -1.79 -5.51 -8.96
N GLU A 57 -2.72 -4.62 -9.29
CA GLU A 57 -2.46 -3.19 -9.49
C GLU A 57 -1.89 -2.56 -8.20
N PHE A 58 -2.45 -2.95 -7.05
CA PHE A 58 -1.95 -2.50 -5.76
C PHE A 58 -0.50 -2.95 -5.51
N LYS A 59 -0.15 -4.18 -5.88
CA LYS A 59 1.21 -4.70 -5.74
C LYS A 59 2.20 -3.90 -6.59
N GLU A 60 1.82 -3.56 -7.82
CA GLU A 60 2.65 -2.74 -8.72
C GLU A 60 2.92 -1.35 -8.13
N ILE A 61 1.87 -0.65 -7.68
CA ILE A 61 1.97 0.67 -7.04
C ILE A 61 2.91 0.64 -5.83
N VAL A 62 2.76 -0.37 -4.97
CA VAL A 62 3.63 -0.52 -3.79
C VAL A 62 5.08 -0.75 -4.24
N MET A 63 5.33 -1.66 -5.18
CA MET A 63 6.69 -1.94 -5.66
C MET A 63 7.36 -0.72 -6.28
N GLU A 64 6.63 0.07 -7.08
CA GLU A 64 7.12 1.31 -7.66
C GLU A 64 7.46 2.35 -6.58
N SER A 65 6.56 2.52 -5.60
CA SER A 65 6.79 3.42 -4.47
C SER A 65 8.02 3.03 -3.65
N LEU A 66 8.26 1.72 -3.46
CA LEU A 66 9.44 1.22 -2.74
C LEU A 66 10.73 1.42 -3.53
N LYS A 67 10.71 1.26 -4.87
CA LYS A 67 11.88 1.52 -5.74
C LYS A 67 12.28 3.00 -5.73
N SER A 68 11.29 3.90 -5.80
CA SER A 68 11.52 5.35 -5.84
C SER A 68 12.15 5.86 -4.53
N LYS A 69 11.70 5.37 -3.38
CA LYS A 69 12.17 5.83 -2.05
C LYS A 69 13.41 5.10 -1.52
N GLY A 70 13.87 4.05 -2.20
CA GLY A 70 15.12 3.34 -1.88
C GLY A 70 16.40 4.01 -2.39
N ARG A 71 16.31 5.11 -3.15
CA ARG A 71 17.46 5.77 -3.81
C ARG A 71 18.00 7.02 -3.08
N LYS A 72 17.79 7.14 -1.77
CA LYS A 72 18.42 8.18 -0.94
C LYS A 72 19.18 7.59 0.23
#